data_AF-A0A520GUZ8-F1
#
_entry.id   AF-A0A520GUZ8-F1
#
_cell.length_a   1.000
_cell.length_b   1.000
_cell.length_c   1.000
_cell.angle_alpha   90.00
_cell.angle_beta   90.00
_cell.angle_gamma   90.00
#
_symmetry.space_group_name_H-M   'P 1'
#
loop_
_entity.id
_entity.type
_entity.pdbx_description
1 polymer ?
#
loop_
_entity_poly.entity_id
_entity_poly.type
_entity_poly.pdbx_seq_one_letter_code
_entity_poly.pdbx_strand_id
1 'polypeptide(L)'
;NKLMKGFIGSNNIDTNSRLCMSSAVVGYKMSLGEDSVPISYDDLEIADCIFVAGANPAWCHPILWRRVEAAKQKNPGLKIIVSDPRKTQTCSIADVHLQLNPGTDITLHHAIGRCLIEDGKIDNDFIFQKTNGYEEYHNSVFQTSLTDAAKICGIKESDIRLAASYIGNAKGFITMWTMGLNQSVVGTNKNLSLINLNLITGHIGKPGSGPFSLTGQPNAMGGREVGGLSNLLPAHRILASESHRNEVEQFWQIPLGAINPKPGLTATEMFDELNTGKLKAIWILCTNPLISLPDVRVAEQGLKKAKFVVVQDISNKVETLKYADVVLPAAAWAEKEGTMTNAGRYIS
;
A
#
# COMPACT_ATOMS: atom_id res chain seq x y z
N ASN A 1 2.10 -20.00 -6.34
CA ASN A 1 0.67 -19.76 -6.68
C ASN A 1 0.05 -20.95 -7.40
N LYS A 2 0.45 -21.25 -8.65
CA LYS A 2 -0.10 -22.36 -9.46
C LYS A 2 -0.15 -23.70 -8.73
N LEU A 3 0.95 -24.12 -8.09
CA LEU A 3 1.01 -25.35 -7.29
C LEU A 3 -0.09 -25.40 -6.20
N MET A 4 -0.19 -24.36 -5.37
CA MET A 4 -1.14 -24.33 -4.24
C MET A 4 -2.60 -24.34 -4.73
N LYS A 5 -2.96 -23.38 -5.59
CA LYS A 5 -4.36 -23.19 -5.99
C LYS A 5 -4.85 -24.22 -7.01
N GLY A 6 -3.99 -24.57 -7.97
CA GLY A 6 -4.37 -25.42 -9.10
C GLY A 6 -4.16 -26.92 -8.89
N PHE A 7 -3.18 -27.33 -8.06
CA PHE A 7 -2.82 -28.75 -7.92
C PHE A 7 -3.07 -29.28 -6.51
N ILE A 8 -2.73 -28.52 -5.48
CA ILE A 8 -3.09 -28.87 -4.09
C ILE A 8 -4.57 -28.57 -3.82
N GLY A 9 -5.18 -27.67 -4.58
CA GLY A 9 -6.59 -27.29 -4.44
C GLY A 9 -6.85 -26.39 -3.22
N SER A 10 -5.82 -25.73 -2.69
CA SER A 10 -5.92 -24.83 -1.54
C SER A 10 -5.54 -23.40 -1.93
N ASN A 11 -6.32 -22.44 -1.47
CA ASN A 11 -6.00 -21.02 -1.58
C ASN A 11 -5.11 -20.50 -0.44
N ASN A 12 -4.61 -21.38 0.44
CA ASN A 12 -3.69 -21.03 1.52
C ASN A 12 -2.29 -20.75 0.99
N ILE A 13 -2.16 -19.62 0.29
CA ILE A 13 -0.91 -19.01 -0.14
C ILE A 13 -1.04 -17.52 0.14
N ASP A 14 -0.06 -16.96 0.83
CA ASP A 14 0.00 -15.52 1.06
C ASP A 14 1.46 -15.05 1.08
N THR A 15 1.66 -13.73 1.10
CA THR A 15 2.99 -13.13 1.13
C THR A 15 3.08 -12.10 2.26
N ASN A 16 4.30 -11.72 2.64
CA ASN A 16 4.51 -10.59 3.55
C ASN A 16 4.05 -9.23 2.97
N SER A 17 3.69 -9.16 1.68
CA SER A 17 2.92 -8.02 1.14
C SER A 17 1.60 -7.80 1.90
N ARG A 18 1.05 -8.85 2.54
CA ARG A 18 -0.08 -8.77 3.47
C ARG A 18 0.16 -7.71 4.56
N LEU A 19 1.36 -7.70 5.12
CA LEU A 19 1.78 -6.84 6.24
C LEU A 19 2.17 -5.42 5.81
N CYS A 20 2.10 -5.13 4.51
CA CYS A 20 2.70 -3.95 3.90
C CYS A 20 1.71 -3.22 2.98
N MET A 21 1.39 -3.78 1.80
CA MET A 21 0.69 -3.05 0.74
C MET A 21 -0.82 -3.25 0.72
N SER A 22 -1.34 -4.14 1.56
CA SER A 22 -2.73 -4.58 1.48
C SER A 22 -3.77 -3.49 1.61
N SER A 23 -3.56 -2.52 2.51
CA SER A 23 -4.47 -1.38 2.65
C SER A 23 -4.45 -0.47 1.43
N ALA A 24 -3.29 -0.29 0.79
CA ALA A 24 -3.19 0.49 -0.45
C ALA A 24 -3.87 -0.21 -1.63
N VAL A 25 -3.70 -1.53 -1.75
CA VAL A 25 -4.39 -2.35 -2.76
C VAL A 25 -5.90 -2.18 -2.67
N VAL A 26 -6.45 -2.28 -1.46
CA VAL A 26 -7.90 -2.14 -1.26
C VAL A 26 -8.32 -0.67 -1.48
N GLY A 27 -7.55 0.30 -1.01
CA GLY A 27 -7.79 1.72 -1.24
C GLY A 27 -7.87 2.07 -2.73
N TYR A 28 -6.90 1.61 -3.53
CA TYR A 28 -6.91 1.80 -4.99
C TYR A 28 -8.08 1.08 -5.66
N LYS A 29 -8.38 -0.17 -5.29
CA LYS A 29 -9.54 -0.88 -5.86
C LYS A 29 -10.86 -0.18 -5.57
N MET A 30 -11.05 0.31 -4.35
CA MET A 30 -12.29 0.99 -3.94
C MET A 30 -12.43 2.38 -4.58
N SER A 31 -11.33 3.11 -4.81
CA SER A 31 -11.36 4.46 -5.37
C SER A 31 -11.22 4.52 -6.89
N LEU A 32 -10.36 3.67 -7.46
CA LEU A 32 -9.97 3.69 -8.88
C LEU A 32 -10.38 2.43 -9.65
N GLY A 33 -10.94 1.41 -8.98
CA GLY A 33 -11.42 0.17 -9.59
C GLY A 33 -10.38 -0.94 -9.76
N GLU A 34 -9.09 -0.62 -9.67
CA GLU A 34 -7.99 -1.59 -9.84
C GLU A 34 -6.81 -1.30 -8.91
N ASP A 35 -6.02 -2.35 -8.59
CA ASP A 35 -4.72 -2.21 -7.89
C ASP A 35 -3.65 -1.72 -8.87
N SER A 36 -3.79 -0.46 -9.31
CA SER A 36 -2.86 0.17 -10.23
C SER A 36 -2.44 1.53 -9.72
N VAL A 37 -1.14 1.80 -9.81
CA VAL A 37 -0.55 3.10 -9.47
C VAL A 37 -0.70 4.01 -10.71
N PRO A 38 -1.46 5.13 -10.60
CA PRO A 38 -1.82 5.95 -11.76
C PRO A 38 -0.70 6.88 -12.26
N ILE A 39 0.46 6.89 -11.59
CA ILE A 39 1.60 7.72 -11.98
C ILE A 39 2.83 6.88 -12.35
N SER A 40 3.78 7.54 -13.00
CA SER A 40 5.15 7.08 -13.22
C SER A 40 6.11 7.76 -12.24
N TYR A 41 7.38 7.33 -12.23
CA TYR A 41 8.39 8.04 -11.43
C TYR A 41 8.78 9.40 -12.02
N ASP A 42 8.54 9.62 -13.32
CA ASP A 42 8.86 10.89 -14.00
C ASP A 42 7.92 12.02 -13.56
N ASP A 43 6.70 11.66 -13.13
CA ASP A 43 5.75 12.62 -12.57
C ASP A 43 6.28 13.33 -11.33
N LEU A 44 7.16 12.68 -10.55
CA LEU A 44 7.82 13.29 -9.38
C LEU A 44 8.69 14.51 -9.75
N GLU A 45 9.18 14.57 -10.98
CA GLU A 45 10.10 15.62 -11.43
C GLU A 45 9.37 16.86 -11.97
N ILE A 46 8.10 16.69 -12.34
CA ILE A 46 7.29 17.74 -12.99
C ILE A 46 6.11 18.22 -12.13
N ALA A 47 5.81 17.55 -11.02
CA ALA A 47 4.87 18.04 -10.02
C ALA A 47 5.32 19.39 -9.43
N ASP A 48 4.38 20.24 -9.04
CA ASP A 48 4.63 21.50 -8.33
C ASP A 48 4.10 21.49 -6.88
N CYS A 49 3.39 20.44 -6.48
CA CYS A 49 3.06 20.14 -5.08
C CYS A 49 3.18 18.63 -4.80
N ILE A 50 3.92 18.26 -3.75
CA ILE A 50 4.05 16.87 -3.27
C ILE A 50 3.65 16.82 -1.80
N PHE A 51 2.65 16.00 -1.48
CA PHE A 51 2.24 15.72 -0.11
C PHE A 51 2.67 14.32 0.32
N VAL A 52 3.68 14.25 1.19
CA VAL A 52 4.18 13.03 1.81
C VAL A 52 3.40 12.72 3.08
N ALA A 53 2.63 11.63 3.10
CA ALA A 53 1.81 11.24 4.24
C ALA A 53 2.28 9.89 4.83
N GLY A 54 2.63 9.87 6.12
CA GLY A 54 3.04 8.67 6.84
C GLY A 54 4.19 7.91 6.16
N ALA A 55 5.17 8.64 5.61
CA ALA A 55 6.28 8.08 4.87
C ALA A 55 7.59 8.83 5.11
N ASN A 56 8.70 8.07 5.05
CA ASN A 56 10.06 8.59 5.12
C ASN A 56 10.86 8.20 3.85
N PRO A 57 10.48 8.70 2.66
CA PRO A 57 11.13 8.37 1.40
C PRO A 57 12.63 8.69 1.38
N ALA A 58 13.10 9.69 2.14
CA ALA A 58 14.53 9.98 2.25
C ALA A 58 15.38 8.78 2.72
N TRP A 59 14.80 7.93 3.57
CA TRP A 59 15.46 6.74 4.10
C TRP A 59 14.99 5.44 3.43
N CYS A 60 13.69 5.32 3.20
CA CYS A 60 13.08 4.08 2.73
C CYS A 60 13.07 3.95 1.19
N HIS A 61 13.13 5.08 0.47
CA HIS A 61 13.08 5.14 -0.99
C HIS A 61 14.09 6.16 -1.52
N PRO A 62 15.38 6.07 -1.14
CA PRO A 62 16.35 7.15 -1.31
C PRO A 62 16.51 7.57 -2.77
N ILE A 63 16.47 6.63 -3.73
CA ILE A 63 16.57 6.96 -5.16
C ILE A 63 15.37 7.80 -5.63
N LEU A 64 14.15 7.47 -5.20
CA LEU A 64 12.97 8.29 -5.52
C LEU A 64 13.04 9.65 -4.85
N TRP A 65 13.50 9.71 -3.59
CA TRP A 65 13.63 10.99 -2.88
C TRP A 65 14.71 11.88 -3.49
N ARG A 66 15.82 11.33 -3.98
CA ARG A 66 16.83 12.08 -4.74
C ARG A 66 16.24 12.75 -5.99
N ARG A 67 15.26 12.13 -6.66
CA ARG A 67 14.56 12.74 -7.79
C ARG A 67 13.73 13.95 -7.33
N VAL A 68 13.03 13.83 -6.20
CA VAL A 68 12.29 14.96 -5.58
C VAL A 68 13.23 16.09 -5.15
N GLU A 69 14.36 15.77 -4.51
CA GLU A 69 15.39 16.75 -4.15
C GLU A 69 15.92 17.50 -5.37
N ALA A 70 16.24 16.78 -6.46
CA ALA A 70 16.68 17.38 -7.71
C ALA A 70 15.58 18.24 -8.36
N ALA A 71 14.32 17.81 -8.29
CA ALA A 71 13.17 18.59 -8.76
C ALA A 71 13.00 19.90 -7.98
N LYS A 72 13.11 19.85 -6.63
CA LYS A 72 13.04 21.04 -5.76
C LYS A 72 14.21 22.00 -5.99
N GLN A 73 15.41 21.47 -6.29
CA GLN A 73 16.57 22.30 -6.66
C GLN A 73 16.36 23.01 -7.99
N LYS A 74 15.81 22.32 -9.01
CA LYS A 74 15.49 22.91 -10.32
C LYS A 74 14.31 23.89 -10.26
N ASN A 75 13.32 23.60 -9.42
CA ASN A 75 12.13 24.41 -9.21
C ASN A 75 11.96 24.72 -7.70
N PRO A 76 12.54 25.83 -7.21
CA PRO A 76 12.35 26.26 -5.81
C PRO A 76 10.88 26.47 -5.41
N GLY A 77 9.99 26.67 -6.40
CA GLY A 77 8.55 26.82 -6.23
C GLY A 77 7.80 25.53 -5.91
N LEU A 78 8.38 24.34 -6.17
CA LEU A 78 7.79 23.04 -5.83
C LEU A 78 7.47 23.00 -4.33
N LYS A 79 6.20 22.84 -3.95
CA LYS A 79 5.79 22.77 -2.54
C LYS A 79 5.82 21.35 -2.01
N ILE A 80 6.48 21.15 -0.88
CA ILE A 80 6.56 19.85 -0.20
C ILE A 80 5.86 19.93 1.15
N ILE A 81 4.79 19.16 1.31
CA ILE A 81 4.07 18.98 2.57
C ILE A 81 4.46 17.62 3.12
N VAL A 82 4.78 17.52 4.41
CA VAL A 82 5.04 16.24 5.08
C VAL A 82 4.11 16.10 6.27
N SER A 83 3.33 15.01 6.34
CA SER A 83 2.55 14.61 7.51
C SER A 83 3.14 13.34 8.11
N ASP A 84 3.85 13.49 9.23
CA ASP A 84 4.45 12.39 9.98
C ASP A 84 4.58 12.83 11.45
N PRO A 85 4.15 12.03 12.45
CA PRO A 85 4.35 12.37 13.86
C PRO A 85 5.83 12.57 14.22
N ARG A 86 6.75 11.99 13.44
CA ARG A 86 8.19 12.09 13.62
C ARG A 86 8.78 13.13 12.67
N LYS A 87 9.75 13.90 13.16
CA LYS A 87 10.59 14.74 12.31
C LYS A 87 11.71 13.89 11.69
N THR A 88 11.50 13.42 10.47
CA THR A 88 12.45 12.57 9.73
C THR A 88 13.33 13.39 8.78
N GLN A 89 14.31 12.74 8.13
CA GLN A 89 15.14 13.39 7.10
C GLN A 89 14.31 13.91 5.92
N THR A 90 13.17 13.28 5.62
CA THR A 90 12.21 13.75 4.62
C THR A 90 11.73 15.17 4.92
N CYS A 91 11.58 15.54 6.20
CA CYS A 91 11.15 16.88 6.61
C CYS A 91 12.18 17.98 6.33
N SER A 92 13.43 17.64 5.97
CA SER A 92 14.52 18.63 5.79
C SER A 92 14.31 19.60 4.64
N ILE A 93 13.53 19.22 3.63
CA ILE A 93 13.18 20.05 2.47
C ILE A 93 11.68 20.38 2.41
N ALA A 94 10.92 20.08 3.48
CA ALA A 94 9.50 20.34 3.54
C ALA A 94 9.22 21.84 3.72
N ASP A 95 8.30 22.38 2.92
CA ASP A 95 7.76 23.72 3.11
C ASP A 95 6.81 23.76 4.34
N VAL A 96 6.11 22.65 4.63
CA VAL A 96 5.28 22.47 5.83
C VAL A 96 5.44 21.06 6.38
N HIS A 97 5.68 20.94 7.69
CA HIS A 97 5.63 19.67 8.42
C HIS A 97 4.40 19.65 9.35
N LEU A 98 3.41 18.86 8.97
CA LEU A 98 2.20 18.58 9.72
C LEU A 98 2.50 17.45 10.73
N GLN A 99 3.05 17.80 11.89
CA GLN A 99 3.41 16.85 12.93
C GLN A 99 2.18 16.40 13.73
N LEU A 100 1.32 15.61 13.10
CA LEU A 100 0.06 15.15 13.66
C LEU A 100 0.23 14.16 14.83
N ASN A 101 -0.78 14.13 15.69
CA ASN A 101 -0.98 13.06 16.66
C ASN A 101 -1.16 11.72 15.94
N PRO A 102 -0.51 10.62 16.38
CA PRO A 102 -0.64 9.33 15.73
C PRO A 102 -2.11 8.86 15.62
N GLY A 103 -2.53 8.48 14.41
CA GLY A 103 -3.85 7.94 14.15
C GLY A 103 -4.90 8.96 13.71
N THR A 104 -4.59 10.25 13.68
CA THR A 104 -5.53 11.32 13.27
C THR A 104 -5.44 11.68 11.79
N ASP A 105 -4.88 10.79 10.95
CA ASP A 105 -4.61 11.05 9.53
C ASP A 105 -5.89 11.38 8.74
N ILE A 106 -6.97 10.62 8.97
CA ILE A 106 -8.26 10.84 8.29
C ILE A 106 -8.82 12.22 8.64
N THR A 107 -8.76 12.60 9.93
CA THR A 107 -9.17 13.92 10.41
C THR A 107 -8.36 15.02 9.75
N LEU A 108 -7.04 14.85 9.61
CA LEU A 108 -6.18 15.79 8.91
C LEU A 108 -6.55 15.93 7.43
N HIS A 109 -6.72 14.81 6.72
CA HIS A 109 -7.10 14.83 5.31
C HIS A 109 -8.47 15.48 5.10
N HIS A 110 -9.45 15.19 5.96
CA HIS A 110 -10.77 15.84 5.92
C HIS A 110 -10.66 17.35 6.21
N ALA A 111 -9.82 17.77 7.16
CA ALA A 111 -9.60 19.19 7.44
C ALA A 111 -8.97 19.93 6.25
N ILE A 112 -8.01 19.31 5.56
CA ILE A 112 -7.44 19.83 4.31
C ILE A 112 -8.52 19.90 3.22
N GLY A 113 -9.30 18.81 3.05
CA GLY A 113 -10.40 18.75 2.10
C GLY A 113 -11.47 19.82 2.35
N ARG A 114 -11.82 20.07 3.61
CA ARG A 114 -12.71 21.15 4.03
C ARG A 114 -12.17 22.52 3.59
N CYS A 115 -10.89 22.81 3.86
CA CYS A 115 -10.27 24.07 3.43
C CYS A 115 -10.32 24.22 1.90
N LEU A 116 -10.03 23.16 1.14
CA LEU A 116 -10.11 23.18 -0.33
C LEU A 116 -11.52 23.49 -0.82
N ILE A 117 -12.55 22.94 -0.18
CA ILE A 117 -13.95 23.22 -0.54
C ILE A 117 -14.34 24.65 -0.17
N GLU A 118 -14.04 25.10 1.06
CA GLU A 118 -14.34 26.46 1.53
C GLU A 118 -13.67 27.53 0.65
N ASP A 119 -12.45 27.27 0.18
CA ASP A 119 -11.68 28.19 -0.67
C ASP A 119 -12.05 28.09 -2.17
N GLY A 120 -13.01 27.23 -2.55
CA GLY A 120 -13.41 27.01 -3.94
C GLY A 120 -12.30 26.42 -4.81
N LYS A 121 -11.36 25.68 -4.21
CA LYS A 121 -10.17 25.07 -4.85
C LYS A 121 -10.35 23.60 -5.22
N ILE A 122 -11.59 23.23 -5.54
CA ILE A 122 -11.96 21.91 -6.05
C ILE A 122 -12.28 21.98 -7.54
N ASP A 123 -12.14 20.85 -8.22
CA ASP A 123 -12.47 20.71 -9.64
C ASP A 123 -13.89 20.18 -9.79
N ASN A 124 -14.88 21.08 -9.78
CA ASN A 124 -16.30 20.72 -9.85
C ASN A 124 -16.65 19.94 -11.14
N ASP A 125 -16.04 20.29 -12.27
CA ASP A 125 -16.28 19.61 -13.54
C ASP A 125 -15.75 18.18 -13.49
N PHE A 126 -14.53 17.98 -12.97
CA PHE A 126 -13.96 16.65 -12.78
C PHE A 126 -14.78 15.82 -11.80
N ILE A 127 -15.16 16.40 -10.65
CA ILE A 127 -15.99 15.73 -9.64
C ILE A 127 -17.29 15.24 -10.27
N PHE A 128 -18.01 16.11 -10.96
CA PHE A 128 -19.29 15.79 -11.60
C PHE A 128 -19.15 14.71 -12.69
N GLN A 129 -18.09 14.79 -13.51
CA GLN A 129 -17.95 13.92 -14.69
C GLN A 129 -17.26 12.58 -14.40
N LYS A 130 -16.39 12.52 -13.38
CA LYS A 130 -15.41 11.43 -13.21
C LYS A 130 -15.42 10.79 -11.82
N THR A 131 -16.24 11.28 -10.90
CA THR A 131 -16.32 10.73 -9.53
C THR A 131 -17.74 10.37 -9.15
N ASN A 132 -17.88 9.69 -8.00
CA ASN A 132 -19.14 9.46 -7.32
C ASN A 132 -18.92 9.70 -5.81
N GLY A 133 -20.01 9.79 -5.03
CA GLY A 133 -19.93 9.90 -3.57
C GLY A 133 -19.46 11.26 -3.03
N TYR A 134 -19.46 12.32 -3.85
CA TYR A 134 -18.99 13.64 -3.43
C TYR A 134 -19.85 14.25 -2.33
N GLU A 135 -21.18 14.10 -2.38
CA GLU A 135 -22.08 14.63 -1.36
C GLU A 135 -21.83 13.98 0.01
N GLU A 136 -21.64 12.66 0.05
CA GLU A 136 -21.29 11.94 1.27
C GLU A 136 -19.92 12.36 1.81
N TYR A 137 -18.95 12.57 0.90
CA TYR A 137 -17.63 13.09 1.25
C TYR A 137 -17.73 14.50 1.83
N HIS A 138 -18.41 15.41 1.13
CA HIS A 138 -18.65 16.79 1.56
C HIS A 138 -19.26 16.80 2.96
N ASN A 139 -20.36 16.09 3.17
CA ASN A 139 -21.00 16.01 4.49
C ASN A 139 -20.04 15.48 5.56
N SER A 140 -19.21 14.49 5.24
CA SER A 140 -18.22 13.93 6.16
C SER A 140 -17.10 14.92 6.52
N VAL A 141 -16.63 15.75 5.59
CA VAL A 141 -15.57 16.74 5.90
C VAL A 141 -16.09 17.90 6.75
N PHE A 142 -17.37 18.25 6.62
CA PHE A 142 -17.98 19.34 7.36
C PHE A 142 -18.50 18.94 8.75
N GLN A 143 -18.51 17.64 9.09
CA GLN A 143 -18.89 17.14 10.42
C GLN A 143 -17.98 17.65 11.56
N THR A 144 -16.72 17.95 11.26
CA THR A 144 -15.76 18.48 12.24
C THR A 144 -15.34 19.89 11.81
N SER A 145 -15.33 20.85 12.73
CA SER A 145 -14.82 22.19 12.46
C SER A 145 -13.31 22.14 12.21
N LEU A 146 -12.76 23.12 11.50
CA LEU A 146 -11.30 23.18 11.30
C LEU A 146 -10.56 23.29 12.65
N THR A 147 -11.10 24.07 13.59
CA THR A 147 -10.56 24.24 14.94
C THR A 147 -10.52 22.94 15.72
N ASP A 148 -11.60 22.17 15.70
CA ASP A 148 -11.65 20.88 16.39
C ASP A 148 -10.73 19.86 15.72
N ALA A 149 -10.69 19.83 14.38
CA ALA A 149 -9.79 18.95 13.65
C ALA A 149 -8.31 19.28 13.93
N ALA A 150 -7.95 20.57 13.95
CA ALA A 150 -6.62 21.05 14.32
C ALA A 150 -6.24 20.60 15.75
N LYS A 151 -7.16 20.74 16.70
CA LYS A 151 -6.99 20.27 18.08
C LYS A 151 -6.81 18.75 18.17
N ILE A 152 -7.65 17.97 17.49
CA ILE A 152 -7.55 16.49 17.43
C ILE A 152 -6.18 16.09 16.88
N CYS A 153 -5.79 16.71 15.76
CA CYS A 153 -4.53 16.43 15.10
C CYS A 153 -3.31 16.96 15.85
N GLY A 154 -3.46 17.86 16.81
CA GLY A 154 -2.33 18.52 17.47
C GLY A 154 -1.54 19.45 16.54
N ILE A 155 -2.17 19.98 15.49
CA ILE A 155 -1.57 20.85 14.47
C ILE A 155 -2.22 22.23 14.54
N LYS A 156 -1.49 23.30 14.21
CA LYS A 156 -2.06 24.64 14.10
C LYS A 156 -2.99 24.73 12.89
N GLU A 157 -4.13 25.40 13.04
CA GLU A 157 -5.04 25.66 11.91
C GLU A 157 -4.32 26.35 10.74
N SER A 158 -3.40 27.28 11.03
CA SER A 158 -2.61 27.98 10.02
C SER A 158 -1.84 27.02 9.12
N ASP A 159 -1.31 25.94 9.68
CA ASP A 159 -0.47 24.99 8.94
C ASP A 159 -1.33 24.08 8.06
N ILE A 160 -2.54 23.73 8.53
CA ILE A 160 -3.55 23.00 7.74
C ILE A 160 -4.00 23.87 6.56
N ARG A 161 -4.34 25.15 6.79
CA ARG A 161 -4.70 26.10 5.73
C ARG A 161 -3.56 26.31 4.75
N LEU A 162 -2.32 26.39 5.23
CA LEU A 162 -1.14 26.55 4.37
C LEU A 162 -0.94 25.31 3.48
N ALA A 163 -1.08 24.10 4.02
CA ALA A 163 -1.05 22.88 3.24
C ALA A 163 -2.18 22.84 2.19
N ALA A 164 -3.41 23.17 2.57
CA ALA A 164 -4.54 23.25 1.64
C ALA A 164 -4.30 24.31 0.54
N SER A 165 -3.71 25.46 0.88
CA SER A 165 -3.36 26.51 -0.09
C SER A 165 -2.33 26.04 -1.10
N TYR A 166 -1.31 25.29 -0.69
CA TYR A 166 -0.34 24.70 -1.62
C TYR A 166 -0.99 23.68 -2.56
N ILE A 167 -1.89 22.85 -2.04
CA ILE A 167 -2.63 21.86 -2.86
C ILE A 167 -3.57 22.58 -3.83
N GLY A 168 -4.38 23.52 -3.37
CA GLY A 168 -5.37 24.23 -4.18
C GLY A 168 -4.80 25.21 -5.22
N ASN A 169 -3.50 25.49 -5.18
CA ASN A 169 -2.80 26.29 -6.18
C ASN A 169 -1.89 25.45 -7.09
N ALA A 170 -1.79 24.14 -6.86
CA ALA A 170 -0.95 23.24 -7.65
C ALA A 170 -1.50 23.07 -9.07
N LYS A 171 -0.60 22.94 -10.05
CA LYS A 171 -0.95 22.45 -11.39
C LYS A 171 -0.74 20.93 -11.45
N GLY A 172 0.30 20.43 -10.78
CA GLY A 172 0.64 19.01 -10.65
C GLY A 172 0.76 18.63 -9.18
N PHE A 173 -0.19 17.84 -8.68
CA PHE A 173 -0.25 17.43 -7.28
C PHE A 173 -0.10 15.91 -7.11
N ILE A 174 0.92 15.52 -6.36
CA ILE A 174 1.17 14.12 -6.00
C ILE A 174 0.98 13.95 -4.49
N THR A 175 0.17 12.96 -4.11
CA THR A 175 0.24 12.41 -2.75
C THR A 175 1.16 11.20 -2.77
N MET A 176 2.05 11.06 -1.79
CA MET A 176 2.90 9.88 -1.63
C MET A 176 2.85 9.34 -0.21
N TRP A 177 2.69 8.03 -0.05
CA TRP A 177 2.54 7.44 1.28
C TRP A 177 3.10 6.03 1.38
N THR A 178 3.29 5.55 2.61
CA THR A 178 3.72 4.16 2.89
C THR A 178 3.12 3.66 4.21
N MET A 179 3.93 2.98 5.03
CA MET A 179 3.51 2.22 6.21
C MET A 179 2.84 3.04 7.31
N GLY A 180 3.08 4.35 7.44
CA GLY A 180 2.35 5.17 8.42
C GLY A 180 0.84 5.21 8.18
N LEU A 181 0.42 5.03 6.92
CA LEU A 181 -0.99 4.87 6.57
C LEU A 181 -1.38 3.39 6.49
N ASN A 182 -0.56 2.56 5.85
CA ASN A 182 -0.95 1.18 5.53
C ASN A 182 -0.99 0.26 6.75
N GLN A 183 -0.07 0.41 7.71
CA GLN A 183 -0.01 -0.43 8.91
C GLN A 183 -0.95 0.11 9.99
N SER A 184 -2.25 0.00 9.72
CA SER A 184 -3.32 0.52 10.56
C SER A 184 -4.56 -0.35 10.44
N VAL A 185 -5.29 -0.52 11.55
CA VAL A 185 -6.60 -1.20 11.56
C VAL A 185 -7.64 -0.50 10.66
N VAL A 186 -7.44 0.80 10.40
CA VAL A 186 -8.23 1.62 9.46
C VAL A 186 -7.41 2.05 8.24
N GLY A 187 -6.37 1.29 7.87
CA GLY A 187 -5.42 1.66 6.81
C GLY A 187 -6.09 1.91 5.46
N THR A 188 -7.09 1.12 5.09
CA THR A 188 -7.88 1.33 3.86
C THR A 188 -8.54 2.72 3.85
N ASN A 189 -9.17 3.11 4.96
CA ASN A 189 -9.84 4.41 5.06
C ASN A 189 -8.84 5.56 5.06
N LYS A 190 -7.65 5.37 5.64
CA LYS A 190 -6.55 6.34 5.52
C LYS A 190 -6.14 6.55 4.06
N ASN A 191 -6.00 5.46 3.30
CA ASN A 191 -5.68 5.52 1.87
C ASN A 191 -6.79 6.27 1.09
N LEU A 192 -8.06 5.92 1.32
CA LEU A 192 -9.20 6.58 0.67
C LEU A 192 -9.24 8.08 0.98
N SER A 193 -9.08 8.47 2.25
CA SER A 193 -9.10 9.89 2.63
C SER A 193 -7.98 10.71 1.97
N LEU A 194 -6.80 10.12 1.75
CA LEU A 194 -5.70 10.78 1.03
C LEU A 194 -5.97 10.86 -0.48
N ILE A 195 -6.42 9.75 -1.09
CA ILE A 195 -6.77 9.69 -2.52
C ILE A 195 -7.89 10.68 -2.86
N ASN A 196 -8.86 10.86 -1.96
CA ASN A 196 -9.94 11.83 -2.15
C ASN A 196 -9.42 13.26 -2.37
N LEU A 197 -8.29 13.65 -1.76
CA LEU A 197 -7.69 14.97 -2.03
C LEU A 197 -7.25 15.11 -3.49
N ASN A 198 -6.68 14.07 -4.10
CA ASN A 198 -6.39 14.06 -5.54
C ASN A 198 -7.66 14.09 -6.38
N LEU A 199 -8.71 13.38 -5.98
CA LEU A 199 -9.96 13.29 -6.74
C LEU A 199 -10.75 14.61 -6.71
N ILE A 200 -10.91 15.26 -5.55
CA ILE A 200 -11.66 16.53 -5.47
C ILE A 200 -10.93 17.69 -6.14
N THR A 201 -9.63 17.59 -6.35
CA THR A 201 -8.82 18.61 -7.05
C THR A 201 -8.59 18.26 -8.52
N GLY A 202 -9.15 17.14 -9.01
CA GLY A 202 -8.92 16.65 -10.37
C GLY A 202 -7.46 16.31 -10.67
N HIS A 203 -6.60 16.12 -9.66
CA HIS A 203 -5.19 15.80 -9.79
C HIS A 203 -4.94 14.29 -9.94
N ILE A 204 -5.42 13.74 -11.05
CA ILE A 204 -5.18 12.36 -11.50
C ILE A 204 -5.33 12.28 -13.03
N GLY A 205 -4.62 11.36 -13.68
CA GLY A 205 -4.73 11.15 -15.13
C GLY A 205 -4.12 12.27 -15.99
N LYS A 206 -3.29 13.13 -15.38
CA LYS A 206 -2.53 14.21 -16.03
C LYS A 206 -1.08 14.21 -15.53
N PRO A 207 -0.11 14.68 -16.33
CA PRO A 207 1.30 14.70 -15.94
C PRO A 207 1.53 15.41 -14.60
N GLY A 208 2.40 14.83 -13.77
CA GLY A 208 2.74 15.36 -12.45
C GLY A 208 1.62 15.25 -11.43
N SER A 209 0.57 14.44 -11.68
CA SER A 209 -0.60 14.36 -10.81
C SER A 209 -1.04 12.94 -10.53
N GLY A 210 -1.21 12.62 -9.25
CA GLY A 210 -1.90 11.41 -8.83
C GLY A 210 -1.47 10.88 -7.46
N PRO A 211 -2.26 9.95 -6.93
CA PRO A 211 -1.92 9.25 -5.71
C PRO A 211 -0.85 8.17 -5.95
N PHE A 212 0.24 8.23 -5.20
CA PHE A 212 1.41 7.35 -5.34
C PHE A 212 1.75 6.57 -4.06
N SER A 213 1.27 5.33 -3.98
CA SER A 213 1.67 4.42 -2.89
C SER A 213 3.11 3.93 -3.09
N LEU A 214 3.99 4.27 -2.16
CA LEU A 214 5.38 3.83 -2.16
C LEU A 214 5.47 2.37 -1.70
N THR A 215 5.60 1.47 -2.69
CA THR A 215 5.79 0.04 -2.42
C THR A 215 7.16 -0.21 -1.78
N GLY A 216 7.19 -0.92 -0.65
CA GLY A 216 8.43 -1.13 0.13
C GLY A 216 9.34 -2.21 -0.45
N GLN A 217 8.81 -3.42 -0.69
CA GLN A 217 9.61 -4.55 -1.17
C GLN A 217 9.83 -4.49 -2.68
N PRO A 218 10.98 -4.96 -3.19
CA PRO A 218 11.37 -4.79 -4.59
C PRO A 218 10.40 -5.44 -5.59
N ASN A 219 9.73 -6.53 -5.19
CA ASN A 219 8.80 -7.27 -6.05
C ASN A 219 7.44 -7.53 -5.40
N ALA A 220 7.02 -6.70 -4.43
CA ALA A 220 5.67 -6.84 -3.85
C ALA A 220 4.58 -6.53 -4.88
N MET A 221 4.84 -5.72 -5.90
CA MET A 221 3.89 -5.50 -7.00
C MET A 221 3.79 -6.73 -7.89
N GLY A 222 4.92 -7.26 -8.38
CA GLY A 222 4.93 -8.49 -9.18
C GLY A 222 4.34 -9.69 -8.43
N GLY A 223 4.59 -9.80 -7.12
CA GLY A 223 3.94 -10.80 -6.26
C GLY A 223 2.40 -10.74 -6.27
N ARG A 224 1.82 -9.54 -6.38
CA ARG A 224 0.36 -9.35 -6.52
C ARG A 224 -0.10 -9.67 -7.93
N GLU A 225 0.65 -9.23 -8.94
CA GLU A 225 0.39 -9.52 -10.36
C GLU A 225 0.36 -11.03 -10.62
N VAL A 226 1.23 -11.82 -10.00
CA VAL A 226 1.22 -13.29 -10.16
C VAL A 226 0.19 -14.01 -9.27
N GLY A 227 -0.65 -13.27 -8.54
CA GLY A 227 -1.71 -13.81 -7.69
C GLY A 227 -1.20 -14.46 -6.40
N GLY A 228 -0.12 -13.94 -5.81
CA GLY A 228 0.53 -14.51 -4.63
C GLY A 228 -0.24 -14.39 -3.31
N LEU A 229 -1.39 -13.70 -3.28
CA LEU A 229 -2.22 -13.55 -2.08
C LEU A 229 -3.37 -14.58 -2.05
N SER A 230 -3.91 -14.82 -0.85
CA SER A 230 -4.90 -15.88 -0.61
C SER A 230 -6.25 -15.63 -1.28
N ASN A 231 -6.50 -14.39 -1.70
CA ASN A 231 -7.74 -13.92 -2.30
C ASN A 231 -7.59 -13.44 -3.76
N LEU A 232 -6.41 -13.60 -4.38
CA LEU A 232 -6.13 -13.13 -5.74
C LEU A 232 -5.87 -14.28 -6.72
N LEU A 233 -6.08 -14.03 -8.00
CA LEU A 233 -5.61 -14.86 -9.10
C LEU A 233 -4.62 -14.06 -9.97
N PRO A 234 -3.82 -14.73 -10.83
CA PRO A 234 -2.85 -14.04 -11.68
C PRO A 234 -3.47 -12.94 -12.58
N ALA A 235 -2.67 -11.92 -12.87
CA ALA A 235 -3.04 -10.72 -13.62
C ALA A 235 -4.34 -10.09 -13.09
N HIS A 236 -4.34 -9.78 -11.80
CA HIS A 236 -5.40 -9.08 -11.05
C HIS A 236 -6.80 -9.70 -11.09
N ARG A 237 -6.90 -10.95 -11.53
CA ARG A 237 -8.16 -11.70 -11.57
C ARG A 237 -8.75 -11.87 -10.17
N ILE A 238 -10.06 -11.68 -10.10
CA ILE A 238 -10.86 -11.77 -8.87
C ILE A 238 -11.19 -13.23 -8.58
N LEU A 239 -10.70 -13.77 -7.46
CA LEU A 239 -10.93 -15.16 -7.06
C LEU A 239 -12.41 -15.53 -6.97
N ALA A 240 -13.25 -14.60 -6.49
CA ALA A 240 -14.69 -14.82 -6.35
C ALA A 240 -15.43 -14.93 -7.71
N SER A 241 -14.86 -14.39 -8.78
CA SER A 241 -15.45 -14.46 -10.12
C SER A 241 -15.24 -15.83 -10.76
N GLU A 242 -16.33 -16.49 -11.15
CA GLU A 242 -16.27 -17.78 -11.84
C GLU A 242 -15.59 -17.68 -13.21
N SER A 243 -15.90 -16.63 -13.99
CA SER A 243 -15.27 -16.43 -15.29
C SER A 243 -13.74 -16.31 -15.16
N HIS A 244 -13.28 -15.56 -14.15
CA HIS A 244 -11.84 -15.42 -13.89
C HIS A 244 -11.17 -16.71 -13.42
N ARG A 245 -11.88 -17.54 -12.63
CA ARG A 245 -11.36 -18.88 -12.27
C ARG A 245 -11.25 -19.75 -13.51
N ASN A 246 -12.30 -19.80 -14.33
CA ASN A 246 -12.34 -20.61 -15.55
C ASN A 246 -11.21 -20.21 -16.52
N GLU A 247 -10.94 -18.91 -16.71
CA GLU A 247 -9.80 -18.44 -17.51
C GLU A 247 -8.46 -18.99 -17.01
N VAL A 248 -8.23 -18.94 -15.70
CA VAL A 248 -6.98 -19.41 -15.08
C VAL A 248 -6.86 -20.92 -15.15
N GLU A 249 -7.96 -21.65 -14.93
CA GLU A 249 -8.03 -23.10 -15.02
C GLU A 249 -7.71 -23.60 -16.43
N GLN A 250 -8.32 -22.96 -17.45
CA GLN A 250 -8.02 -23.22 -18.85
C GLN A 250 -6.55 -22.95 -19.18
N PHE A 251 -6.02 -21.79 -18.78
CA PHE A 251 -4.61 -21.44 -19.02
C PHE A 251 -3.65 -22.40 -18.30
N TRP A 252 -4.00 -22.87 -17.09
CA TRP A 252 -3.20 -23.82 -16.34
C TRP A 252 -3.37 -25.27 -16.76
N GLN A 253 -4.34 -25.57 -17.64
CA GLN A 253 -4.71 -26.90 -18.11
C GLN A 253 -5.13 -27.82 -16.95
N ILE A 254 -5.96 -27.30 -16.05
CA ILE A 254 -6.58 -28.06 -14.96
C ILE A 254 -8.10 -28.11 -15.15
N PRO A 255 -8.81 -29.08 -14.52
CA PRO A 255 -10.26 -29.18 -14.66
C PRO A 255 -10.98 -27.89 -14.25
N LEU A 256 -12.08 -27.56 -14.94
CA LEU A 256 -12.94 -26.46 -14.54
C LEU A 256 -13.52 -26.70 -13.13
N GLY A 257 -13.51 -25.68 -12.29
CA GLY A 257 -13.92 -25.75 -10.89
C GLY A 257 -12.86 -26.32 -9.93
N ALA A 258 -11.63 -26.58 -10.40
CA ALA A 258 -10.53 -27.01 -9.55
C ALA A 258 -10.07 -25.93 -8.55
N ILE A 259 -10.15 -24.65 -8.92
CA ILE A 259 -9.82 -23.53 -8.05
C ILE A 259 -11.00 -23.24 -7.12
N ASN A 260 -10.76 -23.33 -5.82
CA ASN A 260 -11.78 -23.04 -4.81
C ASN A 260 -12.22 -21.55 -4.88
N PRO A 261 -13.52 -21.23 -4.86
CA PRO A 261 -14.00 -19.85 -4.87
C PRO A 261 -13.73 -19.09 -3.56
N LYS A 262 -13.47 -19.79 -2.46
CA LYS A 262 -13.27 -19.20 -1.13
C LYS A 262 -11.81 -18.76 -0.94
N PRO A 263 -11.54 -17.53 -0.47
CA PRO A 263 -10.20 -17.12 -0.08
C PRO A 263 -9.56 -18.10 0.91
N GLY A 264 -8.25 -18.29 0.79
CA GLY A 264 -7.49 -19.00 1.81
C GLY A 264 -7.17 -18.11 3.01
N LEU A 265 -6.48 -18.69 3.98
CA LEU A 265 -5.97 -18.00 5.16
C LEU A 265 -4.97 -16.92 4.74
N THR A 266 -5.06 -15.75 5.36
CA THR A 266 -4.03 -14.71 5.29
C THR A 266 -2.77 -15.15 6.05
N ALA A 267 -1.64 -14.47 5.80
CA ALA A 267 -0.36 -14.77 6.44
C ALA A 267 -0.45 -14.77 7.97
N THR A 268 -1.26 -13.90 8.58
CA THR A 268 -1.49 -13.90 10.04
C THR A 268 -2.40 -15.05 10.47
N GLU A 269 -3.51 -15.27 9.78
CA GLU A 269 -4.46 -16.36 10.08
C GLU A 269 -3.82 -17.75 9.92
N MET A 270 -2.82 -17.89 9.03
CA MET A 270 -2.06 -19.14 8.91
C MET A 270 -1.39 -19.51 10.24
N PHE A 271 -0.79 -18.56 10.96
CA PHE A 271 -0.16 -18.84 12.26
C PHE A 271 -1.18 -19.04 13.37
N ASP A 272 -2.33 -18.38 13.30
CA ASP A 272 -3.46 -18.65 14.20
C ASP A 272 -3.96 -20.09 14.01
N GLU A 273 -4.12 -20.54 12.76
CA GLU A 273 -4.62 -21.90 12.48
C GLU A 273 -3.55 -22.99 12.64
N LEU A 274 -2.26 -22.65 12.61
CA LEU A 274 -1.21 -23.54 13.12
C LEU A 274 -1.38 -23.75 14.64
N ASN A 275 -1.71 -22.68 15.37
CA ASN A 275 -1.91 -22.75 16.81
C ASN A 275 -3.14 -23.56 17.24
N THR A 276 -4.19 -23.59 16.42
CA THR A 276 -5.38 -24.43 16.63
C THR A 276 -5.18 -25.87 16.14
N GLY A 277 -4.18 -26.11 15.30
CA GLY A 277 -3.92 -27.40 14.64
C GLY A 277 -4.81 -27.69 13.44
N LYS A 278 -5.65 -26.74 12.99
CA LYS A 278 -6.40 -26.88 11.73
C LYS A 278 -5.47 -26.79 10.52
N LEU A 279 -4.53 -25.85 10.53
CA LEU A 279 -3.41 -25.86 9.60
C LEU A 279 -2.31 -26.74 10.20
N LYS A 280 -1.85 -27.73 9.44
CA LYS A 280 -0.88 -28.73 9.94
C LYS A 280 0.50 -28.57 9.35
N ALA A 281 0.61 -27.99 8.16
CA ALA A 281 1.86 -27.82 7.46
C ALA A 281 1.98 -26.39 6.94
N ILE A 282 3.19 -25.84 6.96
CA ILE A 282 3.50 -24.53 6.40
C ILE A 282 4.80 -24.58 5.60
N TRP A 283 4.81 -23.92 4.45
CA TRP A 283 6.01 -23.72 3.65
C TRP A 283 6.35 -22.23 3.63
N ILE A 284 7.48 -21.89 4.22
CA ILE A 284 7.99 -20.52 4.35
C ILE A 284 9.06 -20.32 3.28
N LEU A 285 8.81 -19.42 2.32
CA LEU A 285 9.72 -19.13 1.22
C LEU A 285 10.25 -17.70 1.33
N CYS A 286 11.57 -17.54 1.46
CA CYS A 286 12.31 -16.27 1.45
C CYS A 286 11.68 -15.16 2.29
N THR A 287 11.21 -15.51 3.48
CA THR A 287 10.63 -14.58 4.46
C THR A 287 10.87 -15.11 5.86
N ASN A 288 10.87 -14.21 6.85
CA ASN A 288 11.16 -14.55 8.22
C ASN A 288 10.04 -14.08 9.17
N PRO A 289 8.97 -14.88 9.32
CA PRO A 289 7.83 -14.55 10.17
C PRO A 289 8.20 -14.32 11.64
N LEU A 290 9.31 -14.87 12.14
CA LEU A 290 9.77 -14.66 13.51
C LEU A 290 10.41 -13.29 13.74
N ILE A 291 10.60 -12.51 12.67
CA ILE A 291 11.05 -11.11 12.75
C ILE A 291 9.96 -10.17 12.23
N SER A 292 9.24 -10.56 11.18
CA SER A 292 8.35 -9.65 10.46
C SER A 292 6.89 -9.66 10.91
N LEU A 293 6.41 -10.72 11.57
CA LEU A 293 5.02 -10.75 12.03
C LEU A 293 4.81 -9.89 13.28
N PRO A 294 3.61 -9.29 13.46
CA PRO A 294 3.35 -8.36 14.55
C PRO A 294 3.44 -9.00 15.94
N ASP A 295 2.98 -10.25 16.09
CA ASP A 295 3.15 -11.04 17.31
C ASP A 295 4.04 -12.25 17.04
N VAL A 296 5.34 -12.05 17.29
CA VAL A 296 6.35 -13.09 17.15
C VAL A 296 6.09 -14.30 18.04
N ARG A 297 5.47 -14.11 19.22
CA ARG A 297 5.24 -15.21 20.17
C ARG A 297 4.15 -16.14 19.65
N VAL A 298 3.08 -15.58 19.08
CA VAL A 298 2.04 -16.36 18.40
C VAL A 298 2.63 -17.11 17.21
N ALA A 299 3.47 -16.45 16.41
CA ALA A 299 4.12 -17.09 15.28
C ALA A 299 5.03 -18.27 15.71
N GLU A 300 5.85 -18.06 16.73
CA GLU A 300 6.74 -19.09 17.27
C GLU A 300 5.97 -20.28 17.87
N GLN A 301 4.89 -20.03 18.60
CA GLN A 301 4.01 -21.09 19.10
C GLN A 301 3.35 -21.88 17.97
N GLY A 302 2.94 -21.20 16.90
CA GLY A 302 2.39 -21.84 15.70
C GLY A 302 3.41 -22.79 15.06
N LEU A 303 4.66 -22.34 14.92
CA LEU A 303 5.74 -23.19 14.39
C LEU A 303 6.04 -24.40 15.28
N LYS A 304 6.05 -24.24 16.61
CA LYS A 304 6.25 -25.35 17.57
C LYS A 304 5.14 -26.41 17.50
N LYS A 305 3.92 -26.02 17.09
CA LYS A 305 2.74 -26.91 16.99
C LYS A 305 2.53 -27.47 15.59
N ALA A 306 3.14 -26.87 14.57
CA ALA A 306 3.04 -27.34 13.20
C ALA A 306 3.52 -28.80 13.13
N LYS A 307 2.81 -29.63 12.35
CA LYS A 307 3.20 -31.02 12.13
C LYS A 307 4.30 -31.16 11.08
N PHE A 308 4.44 -30.15 10.23
CA PHE A 308 5.45 -30.14 9.17
C PHE A 308 5.78 -28.71 8.73
N VAL A 309 7.05 -28.34 8.79
CA VAL A 309 7.55 -27.01 8.42
C VAL A 309 8.61 -27.17 7.34
N VAL A 310 8.36 -26.56 6.18
CA VAL A 310 9.37 -26.40 5.13
C VAL A 310 9.88 -24.97 5.16
N VAL A 311 11.20 -24.80 5.24
CA VAL A 311 11.84 -23.48 5.09
C VAL A 311 12.71 -23.49 3.85
N GLN A 312 12.39 -22.61 2.91
CA GLN A 312 13.19 -22.36 1.72
C GLN A 312 13.78 -20.95 1.79
N ASP A 313 15.09 -20.85 1.97
CA ASP A 313 15.76 -19.56 2.16
C ASP A 313 17.16 -19.57 1.53
N ILE A 314 17.69 -18.37 1.28
CA ILE A 314 19.05 -18.16 0.77
C ILE A 314 20.07 -18.16 1.90
N SER A 315 19.62 -17.92 3.14
CA SER A 315 20.46 -17.76 4.31
C SER A 315 20.30 -18.93 5.27
N ASN A 316 21.42 -19.41 5.79
CA ASN A 316 21.44 -20.41 6.87
C ASN A 316 21.27 -19.80 8.28
N LYS A 317 20.94 -18.51 8.38
CA LYS A 317 20.81 -17.78 9.65
C LYS A 317 19.39 -17.36 10.01
N VAL A 318 18.40 -17.61 9.16
CA VAL A 318 17.02 -17.18 9.45
C VAL A 318 16.44 -17.97 10.63
N GLU A 319 15.77 -17.26 11.54
CA GLU A 319 15.27 -17.77 12.81
C GLU A 319 14.31 -18.95 12.64
N THR A 320 13.58 -19.00 11.52
CA THR A 320 12.64 -20.06 11.19
C THR A 320 13.28 -21.42 10.95
N LEU A 321 14.58 -21.47 10.62
CA LEU A 321 15.29 -22.75 10.40
C LEU A 321 15.28 -23.66 11.62
N LYS A 322 15.21 -23.09 12.83
CA LYS A 322 15.13 -23.85 14.09
C LYS A 322 13.88 -24.72 14.21
N TYR A 323 12.87 -24.42 13.40
CA TYR A 323 11.57 -25.10 13.39
C TYR A 323 11.36 -25.95 12.13
N ALA A 324 12.32 -25.96 11.20
CA ALA A 324 12.17 -26.62 9.91
C ALA A 324 12.34 -28.15 10.04
N ASP A 325 11.39 -28.91 9.50
CA ASP A 325 11.55 -30.35 9.26
C ASP A 325 12.31 -30.59 7.94
N VAL A 326 12.13 -29.69 6.97
CA VAL A 326 12.85 -29.70 5.69
C VAL A 326 13.40 -28.32 5.39
N VAL A 327 14.69 -28.25 5.06
CA VAL A 327 15.35 -27.04 4.59
C VAL A 327 15.66 -27.20 3.10
N LEU A 328 15.19 -26.25 2.29
CA LEU A 328 15.47 -26.19 0.86
C LEU A 328 16.39 -24.99 0.57
N PRO A 329 17.65 -25.19 0.14
CA PRO A 329 18.51 -24.07 -0.23
C PRO A 329 17.97 -23.37 -1.48
N ALA A 330 17.89 -22.04 -1.45
CA ALA A 330 17.45 -21.24 -2.58
C ALA A 330 18.62 -20.49 -3.24
N ALA A 331 18.60 -20.38 -4.56
CA ALA A 331 19.49 -19.49 -5.30
C ALA A 331 19.17 -18.02 -4.99
N ALA A 332 20.20 -17.24 -4.69
CA ALA A 332 20.14 -15.80 -4.44
C ALA A 332 19.82 -15.01 -5.72
N TRP A 333 19.60 -13.70 -5.58
CA TRP A 333 19.12 -12.85 -6.68
C TRP A 333 19.97 -12.95 -7.95
N ALA A 334 21.30 -12.81 -7.86
CA ALA A 334 22.20 -12.83 -9.01
C ALA A 334 22.56 -14.25 -9.50
N GLU A 335 22.07 -15.30 -8.83
CA GLU A 335 22.36 -16.70 -9.16
C GLU A 335 21.27 -17.33 -10.05
N LYS A 336 20.21 -16.58 -10.37
CA LYS A 336 19.09 -17.03 -11.18
C LYS A 336 18.52 -15.89 -12.00
N GLU A 337 17.81 -16.27 -13.06
CA GLU A 337 17.05 -15.34 -13.89
C GLU A 337 15.61 -15.19 -13.38
N GLY A 338 15.00 -14.05 -13.68
CA GLY A 338 13.62 -13.74 -13.32
C GLY A 338 13.33 -12.26 -13.48
N THR A 339 12.09 -11.85 -13.19
CA THR A 339 11.65 -10.46 -13.30
C THR A 339 11.16 -9.90 -11.97
N MET A 340 11.22 -8.58 -11.83
CA MET A 340 10.61 -7.83 -10.73
C MET A 340 9.75 -6.69 -11.26
N THR A 341 8.62 -6.44 -10.60
CA THR A 341 7.80 -5.26 -10.87
C THR A 341 7.92 -4.28 -9.72
N ASN A 342 8.43 -3.07 -10.00
CA ASN A 342 8.66 -2.02 -9.00
C ASN A 342 7.42 -1.14 -8.76
N ALA A 343 7.50 -0.17 -7.84
CA ALA A 343 6.36 0.70 -7.49
C ALA A 343 5.80 1.55 -8.67
N GLY A 344 6.59 1.75 -9.73
CA GLY A 344 6.20 2.47 -10.95
C GLY A 344 5.65 1.57 -12.04
N ARG A 345 5.38 0.29 -11.74
CA ARG A 345 4.90 -0.74 -12.69
C ARG A 345 5.90 -1.09 -13.81
N TYR A 346 7.18 -0.80 -13.62
CA TYR A 346 8.22 -1.24 -14.55
C TYR A 346 8.63 -2.68 -14.22
N ILE A 347 8.64 -3.53 -15.25
CA ILE A 347 9.14 -4.90 -15.20
C ILE A 347 10.62 -4.87 -15.61
N SER A 348 11.50 -5.33 -14.72
CA SER A 348 12.95 -5.43 -14.94
C SER A 348 13.45 -6.85 -14.78
#